data_AF-A0AAN5Z778-F1
#
_entry.id   AF-A0AAN5Z778-F1
#
_cell.length_a   1.000
_cell.length_b   1.000
_cell.length_c   1.000
_cell.angle_alpha   90.00
_cell.angle_beta   90.00
_cell.angle_gamma   90.00
#
_symmetry.space_group_name_H-M   'P 1'
#
loop_
_entity.id
_entity.type
_entity.pdbx_description
1 polymer ?
#
loop_
_entity_poly.entity_id
_entity_poly.type
_entity_poly.pdbx_seq_one_letter_code
_entity_poly.pdbx_strand_id
1 'polypeptide(L)'
;MHALSTLTTLTMSLFAAQTANAWLLEFWGTQNVCSKPKGSAADSSAGGQPGEGNDCMMAYYDLEAMLVKDWDEGCTVRLYNGKGFNCDGDLILEYTKEKAAEEEKLSDDGTYMCLTDLAGEPGPYQASYTCE
;
A
#
# COMPACT_ATOMS: atom_id res chain seq x y z
N MET A 1 26.78 -22.32 -50.80
CA MET A 1 26.69 -21.20 -49.84
C MET A 1 25.41 -21.43 -49.04
N HIS A 2 25.53 -21.72 -47.75
CA HIS A 2 24.43 -22.15 -46.90
C HIS A 2 23.51 -20.98 -46.54
N ALA A 3 22.20 -21.20 -46.67
CA ALA A 3 21.16 -20.30 -46.20
C ALA A 3 21.18 -20.23 -44.67
N LEU A 4 21.44 -19.05 -44.11
CA LEU A 4 21.21 -18.79 -42.69
C LEU A 4 19.75 -18.37 -42.51
N SER A 5 19.02 -19.21 -41.79
CA SER A 5 17.65 -18.98 -41.33
C SER A 5 17.64 -17.89 -40.24
N THR A 6 16.97 -16.77 -40.51
CA THR A 6 16.63 -15.77 -39.49
C THR A 6 15.41 -16.26 -38.70
N LEU A 7 15.64 -16.65 -37.45
CA LEU A 7 14.58 -16.87 -36.46
C LEU A 7 14.10 -15.50 -35.95
N THR A 8 12.91 -15.10 -36.39
CA THR A 8 12.22 -13.91 -35.87
C THR A 8 11.54 -14.28 -34.55
N THR A 9 12.06 -13.74 -33.46
CA THR A 9 11.49 -13.85 -32.11
C THR A 9 10.12 -13.16 -32.07
N LEU A 10 9.04 -13.92 -31.87
CA LEU A 10 7.73 -13.36 -31.53
C LEU A 10 7.73 -13.02 -30.03
N THR A 11 7.88 -11.74 -29.71
CA THR A 11 7.69 -11.22 -28.36
C THR A 11 6.20 -11.21 -28.02
N MET A 12 5.81 -11.96 -26.99
CA MET A 12 4.49 -11.92 -26.38
C MET A 12 4.19 -10.50 -25.88
N SER A 13 3.17 -9.86 -26.43
CA SER A 13 2.57 -8.66 -25.85
C SER A 13 1.30 -9.06 -25.11
N LEU A 14 1.44 -9.52 -23.87
CA LEU A 14 0.33 -9.63 -22.93
C LEU A 14 0.17 -8.27 -22.26
N PHE A 15 -0.61 -7.39 -22.89
CA PHE A 15 -1.18 -6.25 -22.20
C PHE A 15 -2.29 -6.77 -21.30
N ALA A 16 -1.94 -7.07 -20.05
CA ALA A 16 -2.93 -7.14 -18.98
C ALA A 16 -3.57 -5.74 -18.89
N ALA A 17 -4.89 -5.68 -19.00
CA ALA A 17 -5.64 -4.46 -18.77
C ALA A 17 -5.38 -4.03 -17.32
N GLN A 18 -4.51 -3.05 -17.11
CA GLN A 18 -4.33 -2.40 -15.82
C GLN A 18 -5.65 -1.69 -15.51
N THR A 19 -6.48 -2.30 -14.67
CA THR A 19 -7.51 -1.57 -13.93
C THR A 19 -6.74 -0.63 -13.02
N ALA A 20 -6.56 0.59 -13.49
CA ALA A 20 -5.84 1.63 -12.81
C ALA A 20 -6.77 2.11 -11.67
N ASN A 21 -6.78 1.40 -10.54
CA ASN A 21 -7.54 1.78 -9.35
C ASN A 21 -6.65 2.68 -8.51
N ALA A 22 -7.14 3.87 -8.16
CA ALA A 22 -6.41 4.80 -7.31
C ALA A 22 -6.15 4.15 -5.94
N TRP A 23 -4.89 3.96 -5.55
CA TRP A 23 -4.58 3.38 -4.24
C TRP A 23 -5.01 4.32 -3.13
N LEU A 24 -5.38 3.74 -1.99
CA LEU A 24 -5.86 4.49 -0.84
C LEU A 24 -5.33 3.90 0.47
N LEU A 25 -4.76 4.78 1.30
CA LEU A 25 -4.42 4.50 2.69
C LEU A 25 -5.42 5.23 3.60
N GLU A 26 -6.01 4.52 4.56
CA GLU A 26 -6.88 5.09 5.59
C GLU A 26 -6.28 4.83 6.97
N PHE A 27 -6.27 5.84 7.84
CA PHE A 27 -5.65 5.77 9.17
C PHE A 27 -6.67 6.07 10.27
N TRP A 28 -6.54 5.38 11.40
CA TRP A 28 -7.36 5.63 12.59
C TRP A 28 -6.49 5.63 13.84
N GLY A 29 -6.68 6.62 14.71
CA GLY A 29 -5.97 6.68 15.99
C GLY A 29 -6.82 6.62 17.25
N THR A 30 -8.13 6.40 17.11
CA THR A 30 -9.03 6.26 18.27
C THR A 30 -9.80 4.93 18.25
N GLN A 31 -9.52 4.08 17.26
CA GLN A 31 -10.24 2.84 17.06
C GLN A 31 -9.33 1.79 16.44
N ASN A 32 -9.50 0.57 16.91
CA ASN A 32 -8.71 -0.57 16.51
C ASN A 32 -9.45 -1.45 15.48
N VAL A 33 -10.08 -0.80 14.49
CA VAL A 33 -10.81 -1.44 13.39
C VAL A 33 -10.71 -0.57 12.14
N CYS A 34 -10.62 -1.20 10.97
CA CYS A 34 -10.56 -0.50 9.68
C CYS A 34 -11.94 -0.22 9.08
N SER A 35 -12.87 0.26 9.90
CA SER A 35 -14.23 0.58 9.46
C SER A 35 -14.66 1.89 10.09
N LYS A 36 -15.31 2.75 9.32
CA LYS A 36 -15.76 4.03 9.86
C LYS A 36 -16.99 3.85 10.73
N PRO A 37 -17.13 4.64 11.80
CA PRO A 37 -18.41 4.85 12.43
C PRO A 37 -19.40 5.37 11.37
N LYS A 38 -20.63 4.84 11.40
CA LYS A 38 -21.69 5.25 10.48
C LYS A 38 -21.86 6.78 10.52
N GLY A 39 -21.63 7.45 9.39
CA GLY A 39 -21.71 8.92 9.28
C GLY A 39 -20.38 9.68 9.37
N SER A 40 -19.23 8.99 9.45
CA SER A 40 -17.91 9.62 9.37
C SER A 40 -17.33 9.55 7.95
N ALA A 41 -16.61 10.60 7.53
CA ALA A 41 -15.91 10.61 6.24
C ALA A 41 -14.60 9.81 6.30
N ALA A 42 -14.20 9.23 5.17
CA ALA A 42 -12.79 8.88 4.99
C ALA A 42 -11.96 10.13 5.08
N ASP A 43 -10.79 10.02 5.68
CA ASP A 43 -9.72 10.77 5.06
C ASP A 43 -9.36 10.04 3.75
N SER A 44 -9.79 10.60 2.62
CA SER A 44 -9.43 10.12 1.29
C SER A 44 -8.25 10.90 0.71
N SER A 45 -7.59 11.75 1.51
CA SER A 45 -6.47 12.58 1.05
C SER A 45 -5.15 11.81 1.00
N ALA A 46 -5.07 10.66 1.69
CA ALA A 46 -3.93 9.76 1.69
C ALA A 46 -4.05 8.69 0.59
N GLY A 47 -4.30 9.11 -0.65
CA GLY A 47 -4.40 8.25 -1.83
C GLY A 47 -3.73 8.89 -3.05
N GLY A 48 -3.51 8.10 -4.10
CA GLY A 48 -2.79 8.54 -5.30
C GLY A 48 -3.36 7.96 -6.59
N GLN A 49 -2.81 8.38 -7.73
CA GLN A 49 -3.14 7.74 -9.00
C GLN A 49 -2.49 6.36 -9.10
N PRO A 50 -3.01 5.49 -9.96
CA PRO A 50 -2.44 4.16 -10.19
C PRO A 50 -0.98 4.23 -10.65
N GLY A 51 -0.12 3.47 -10.00
CA GLY A 51 1.33 3.45 -10.26
C GLY A 51 2.09 4.70 -9.81
N GLU A 52 1.43 5.69 -9.20
CA GLU A 52 2.10 6.82 -8.56
C GLU A 52 2.49 6.46 -7.12
N GLY A 53 3.72 6.78 -6.73
CA GLY A 53 4.16 6.66 -5.35
C GLY A 53 3.85 7.89 -4.50
N ASN A 54 4.01 7.74 -3.20
CA ASN A 54 4.20 8.80 -2.24
C ASN A 54 5.40 8.46 -1.35
N ASP A 55 6.41 9.33 -1.36
CA ASP A 55 7.67 9.13 -0.64
C ASP A 55 7.50 9.16 0.87
N CYS A 56 6.55 9.95 1.40
CA CYS A 56 6.20 9.94 2.81
C CYS A 56 4.95 10.79 3.12
N MET A 57 4.05 10.26 3.94
CA MET A 57 2.90 10.98 4.49
C MET A 57 2.76 10.74 6.00
N MET A 58 2.29 11.77 6.70
CA MET A 58 1.89 11.63 8.10
C MET A 58 0.61 10.81 8.20
N ALA A 59 0.67 9.68 8.91
CA ALA A 59 -0.47 8.81 9.16
C ALA A 59 -1.31 9.30 10.36
N TYR A 60 -0.72 9.31 11.56
CA TYR A 60 -1.38 9.79 12.79
C TYR A 60 -0.38 9.93 13.96
N TYR A 61 -0.76 10.55 15.08
CA TYR A 61 0.10 10.64 16.28
C TYR A 61 -0.03 9.44 17.23
N ASP A 62 -1.20 8.80 17.23
CA ASP A 62 -1.50 7.62 18.04
C ASP A 62 -2.18 6.60 17.11
N LEU A 63 -1.44 5.98 16.19
CA LEU A 63 -2.05 5.10 15.18
C LEU A 63 -2.50 3.79 15.83
N GLU A 64 -3.77 3.46 15.66
CA GLU A 64 -4.41 2.24 16.19
C GLU A 64 -4.70 1.23 15.08
N ALA A 65 -5.15 1.72 13.92
CA ALA A 65 -5.43 0.89 12.75
C ALA A 65 -5.11 1.61 11.44
N MET A 66 -4.81 0.83 10.41
CA MET A 66 -4.51 1.29 9.06
C MET A 66 -5.15 0.35 8.04
N LEU A 67 -5.67 0.91 6.94
CA LEU A 67 -6.21 0.14 5.84
C LEU A 67 -5.56 0.54 4.54
N VAL A 68 -5.25 -0.47 3.74
CA VAL A 68 -4.69 -0.34 2.39
C VAL A 68 -5.73 -0.87 1.41
N LYS A 69 -6.15 -0.05 0.46
CA LYS A 69 -7.11 -0.39 -0.61
C LYS A 69 -6.52 -0.09 -1.97
N ASP A 70 -7.08 -0.76 -2.97
CA ASP A 70 -6.77 -0.50 -4.39
C ASP A 70 -5.25 -0.58 -4.64
N TRP A 71 -4.63 -1.54 -3.97
CA TRP A 71 -3.19 -1.72 -3.97
C TRP A 71 -2.74 -2.26 -5.34
N ASP A 72 -1.97 -1.44 -6.06
CA ASP A 72 -1.29 -1.82 -7.29
C ASP A 72 -0.23 -2.92 -7.07
N GLU A 73 -0.08 -3.80 -8.07
CA GLU A 73 0.97 -4.81 -8.10
C GLU A 73 2.34 -4.15 -8.22
N GLY A 74 3.36 -4.71 -7.55
CA GLY A 74 4.72 -4.16 -7.54
C GLY A 74 4.93 -2.93 -6.64
N CYS A 75 3.88 -2.40 -6.00
CA CYS A 75 4.00 -1.32 -5.04
C CYS A 75 4.12 -1.84 -3.61
N THR A 76 4.88 -1.13 -2.77
CA THR A 76 5.16 -1.49 -1.38
C THR A 76 4.59 -0.44 -0.44
N VAL A 77 3.90 -0.88 0.61
CA VAL A 77 3.43 -0.04 1.70
C VAL A 77 4.36 -0.21 2.89
N ARG A 78 4.81 0.90 3.46
CA ARG A 78 5.65 0.91 4.66
C ARG A 78 5.07 1.83 5.72
N LEU A 79 5.26 1.47 6.97
CA LEU A 79 4.88 2.26 8.13
C LEU A 79 6.08 2.43 9.06
N TYR A 80 6.28 3.64 9.57
CA TYR A 80 7.41 4.02 10.42
C TYR A 80 6.95 4.65 11.73
N ASN A 81 7.66 4.39 12.83
CA ASN A 81 7.50 5.12 14.09
C ASN A 81 8.38 6.38 14.06
N GLY A 82 7.82 7.50 13.62
CA GLY A 82 8.61 8.70 13.39
C GLY A 82 9.08 9.38 14.69
N LYS A 83 10.31 9.91 14.64
CA LYS A 83 10.73 11.07 15.47
C LYS A 83 10.71 12.33 14.60
N GLY A 84 9.58 12.66 13.98
CA GLY A 84 9.47 13.84 13.10
C GLY A 84 8.41 13.73 12.01
N PHE A 85 8.54 14.57 10.98
CA PHE A 85 7.60 14.69 9.86
C PHE A 85 8.02 13.94 8.59
N ASN A 86 9.09 13.14 8.67
CA ASN A 86 9.65 12.39 7.55
C ASN A 86 9.68 10.89 7.91
N CYS A 87 9.77 10.04 6.89
CA CYS A 87 9.87 8.57 7.01
C CYS A 87 11.29 8.14 7.46
N ASP A 88 11.84 8.88 8.44
CA ASP A 88 13.19 8.72 9.02
C ASP A 88 13.15 7.93 10.35
N GLY A 89 11.98 7.38 10.71
CA GLY A 89 11.77 6.54 11.90
C GLY A 89 12.17 5.08 11.68
N ASP A 90 12.00 4.24 12.71
CA ASP A 90 12.20 2.80 12.54
C ASP A 90 11.02 2.21 11.75
N LEU A 91 11.34 1.28 10.84
CA LEU A 91 10.34 0.56 10.07
C LEU A 91 9.56 -0.38 11.00
N ILE A 92 8.24 -0.15 11.11
CA ILE A 92 7.32 -0.98 11.89
C ILE A 92 6.87 -2.17 11.06
N LEU A 93 6.45 -1.91 9.82
CA LEU A 93 6.00 -2.93 8.90
C LEU A 93 6.24 -2.51 7.46
N GLU A 94 6.39 -3.53 6.62
CA GLU A 94 6.54 -3.44 5.18
C GLU A 94 5.78 -4.61 4.57
N TYR A 95 4.89 -4.30 3.63
CA TYR A 95 4.15 -5.29 2.88
C TYR A 95 4.18 -4.92 1.41
N THR A 96 4.29 -5.94 0.55
CA THR A 96 3.80 -5.92 -0.83
C THR A 96 2.43 -6.59 -0.86
N LYS A 97 1.69 -6.43 -1.97
CA LYS A 97 0.42 -7.14 -2.14
C LYS A 97 0.60 -8.67 -2.11
N GLU A 98 1.70 -9.19 -2.69
CA GLU A 98 1.97 -10.64 -2.61
C GLU A 98 2.23 -11.09 -1.18
N LYS A 99 3.08 -10.36 -0.44
CA LYS A 99 3.36 -10.69 0.97
C LYS A 99 2.08 -10.65 1.83
N ALA A 100 1.22 -9.66 1.60
CA ALA A 100 -0.06 -9.57 2.30
C ALA A 100 -0.99 -10.74 1.95
N ALA A 101 -0.98 -11.22 0.71
CA ALA A 101 -1.74 -12.41 0.30
C ALA A 101 -1.18 -13.69 0.94
N GLU A 102 0.14 -13.86 0.94
CA GLU A 102 0.84 -15.02 1.52
C GLU A 102 0.63 -15.13 3.03
N GLU A 103 0.57 -14.00 3.73
CA GLU A 103 0.32 -13.94 5.17
C GLU A 103 -1.17 -13.89 5.54
N GLU A 104 -2.08 -14.13 4.58
CA GLU A 104 -3.54 -14.10 4.77
C GLU A 104 -4.03 -12.78 5.41
N LYS A 105 -3.39 -11.65 5.04
CA LYS A 105 -3.71 -10.30 5.52
C LYS A 105 -4.70 -9.55 4.63
N LEU A 106 -4.89 -10.03 3.40
CA LEU A 106 -5.92 -9.49 2.52
C LEU A 106 -7.31 -9.93 2.96
N SER A 107 -8.31 -9.10 2.65
CA SER A 107 -9.72 -9.45 2.77
C SER A 107 -10.07 -10.68 1.94
N ASP A 108 -11.21 -11.33 2.25
CA ASP A 108 -11.68 -12.52 1.53
C ASP A 108 -11.82 -12.31 0.02
N ASP A 109 -12.10 -11.08 -0.41
CA ASP A 109 -12.20 -10.68 -1.82
C ASP A 109 -10.88 -10.12 -2.40
N GLY A 110 -9.81 -10.06 -1.61
CA GLY A 110 -8.49 -9.59 -1.99
C GLY A 110 -8.39 -8.08 -2.24
N THR A 111 -9.42 -7.30 -1.90
CA THR A 111 -9.52 -5.88 -2.27
C THR A 111 -8.84 -4.94 -1.28
N TYR A 112 -8.67 -5.33 -0.02
CA TYR A 112 -8.03 -4.51 0.99
C TYR A 112 -7.23 -5.32 2.01
N MET A 113 -6.30 -4.65 2.70
CA MET A 113 -5.65 -5.14 3.90
C MET A 113 -6.08 -4.26 5.08
N CYS A 114 -6.46 -4.87 6.20
CA CYS A 114 -6.71 -4.16 7.45
C CYS A 114 -5.64 -4.54 8.48
N LEU A 115 -4.88 -3.54 8.93
CA LEU A 115 -3.90 -3.66 10.00
C LEU A 115 -4.49 -3.05 11.27
N THR A 116 -4.54 -3.84 12.33
CA THR A 116 -5.02 -3.46 13.67
C THR A 116 -3.88 -3.60 14.66
N ASP A 117 -4.10 -3.13 15.89
CA ASP A 117 -3.16 -3.23 17.00
C ASP A 117 -1.83 -2.52 16.70
N LEU A 118 -1.88 -1.44 15.92
CA LEU A 118 -0.71 -0.62 15.60
C LEU A 118 -0.29 0.32 16.74
N ALA A 119 -1.08 0.33 17.81
CA ALA A 119 -0.81 1.03 19.05
C ALA A 119 0.50 0.53 19.66
N GLY A 120 1.46 1.44 19.76
CA GLY A 120 2.75 1.15 20.37
C GLY A 120 3.21 2.36 21.17
N GLU A 121 4.09 3.14 20.56
CA GLU A 121 4.67 4.33 21.18
C GLU A 121 3.96 5.59 20.69
N PRO A 122 3.61 6.54 21.59
CA PRO A 122 3.03 7.81 21.19
C PRO A 122 4.03 8.60 20.34
N GLY A 123 3.61 9.01 19.14
CA GLY A 123 4.49 9.72 18.22
C GLY A 123 3.96 9.73 16.78
N PRO A 124 4.43 10.64 15.93
CA PRO A 124 3.95 10.70 14.57
C PRO A 124 4.32 9.42 13.81
N TYR A 125 3.32 8.63 13.48
CA TYR A 125 3.42 7.54 12.53
C TYR A 125 3.45 8.12 11.12
N GLN A 126 4.32 7.56 10.29
CA GLN A 126 4.50 7.95 8.90
C GLN A 126 4.28 6.73 8.02
N ALA A 127 3.65 6.92 6.86
CA ALA A 127 3.45 5.87 5.87
C ALA A 127 4.07 6.28 4.54
N SER A 128 4.50 5.30 3.75
CA SER A 128 4.89 5.51 2.35
C SER A 128 4.26 4.45 1.47
N TYR A 129 4.05 4.81 0.21
CA TYR A 129 3.58 3.93 -0.85
C TYR A 129 4.53 4.08 -2.02
N THR A 130 5.35 3.08 -2.33
CA THR A 130 6.39 3.22 -3.36
C THR A 130 6.21 2.14 -4.42
N CYS A 131 6.13 2.53 -5.69
CA CYS A 131 6.09 1.62 -6.84
C CYS A 131 7.46 1.64 -7.53
N GLU A 132 7.99 0.46 -7.87
CA GLU A 132 9.25 0.29 -8.60
C GLU A 132 9.02 -0.09 -10.07
#